data_AF-A0A6V7HKM6-F1
#
_entry.id   AF-A0A6V7HKM6-F1
#
_cell.length_a   1.000
_cell.length_b   1.000
_cell.length_c   1.000
_cell.angle_alpha   90.00
_cell.angle_beta   90.00
_cell.angle_gamma   90.00
#
_symmetry.space_group_name_H-M   'P 1'
#
loop_
_entity.id
_entity.type
_entity.pdbx_description
1 polymer ?
#
loop_
_entity_poly.entity_id
_entity_poly.type
_entity_poly.pdbx_seq_one_letter_code
_entity_poly.pdbx_strand_id
1 'polypeptide(L)'
;MFKKEILCCMLPVIIAVSFGQCKEANEILKLPFDNEVPTATDIVQKAGYPAESHEVVTQDGYILRMDRITGSKESPPSVNKPAVLLIHGILDASPTWVVTGPGKGL
;
A
#
# COMPACT_ATOMS: atom_id res chain seq x y z
N MET A 1 -5.29 34.80 -9.29
CA MET A 1 -6.02 34.94 -8.02
C MET A 1 -7.13 33.88 -7.98
N PHE A 2 -6.78 32.63 -7.70
CA PHE A 2 -7.71 31.51 -7.53
C PHE A 2 -7.16 30.61 -6.41
N LYS A 3 -7.35 31.03 -5.17
CA LYS A 3 -7.06 30.25 -3.96
C LYS A 3 -8.12 30.66 -2.95
N LYS A 4 -9.09 29.77 -2.65
CA LYS A 4 -9.72 29.60 -1.33
C LYS A 4 -10.93 28.64 -1.26
N GLU A 5 -11.50 28.14 -2.36
CA GLU A 5 -12.82 27.46 -2.25
C GLU A 5 -12.85 25.93 -2.16
N ILE A 6 -11.72 25.21 -2.24
CA ILE A 6 -11.74 23.73 -2.12
C ILE A 6 -11.57 23.27 -0.65
N LEU A 7 -11.25 24.17 0.28
CA LEU A 7 -10.91 23.80 1.67
C LEU A 7 -12.14 23.55 2.58
N CYS A 8 -13.36 23.83 2.15
CA CYS A 8 -14.54 23.75 3.04
C CYS A 8 -15.24 22.37 3.07
N CYS A 9 -15.15 21.57 2.01
CA CYS A 9 -15.93 20.32 1.93
C CYS A 9 -15.23 19.08 2.54
N MET A 10 -13.92 19.14 2.79
CA MET A 10 -13.17 17.98 3.33
C MET A 10 -13.03 17.99 4.86
N LEU A 11 -13.23 19.14 5.52
CA LEU A 11 -13.05 19.27 6.96
C LEU A 11 -14.15 18.63 7.83
N PRO A 12 -15.45 18.61 7.48
CA PRO A 12 -16.43 17.91 8.32
C PRO A 12 -16.33 16.39 8.22
N VAL A 13 -15.81 15.83 7.11
CA VAL A 13 -15.63 14.37 6.96
C VAL A 13 -14.49 13.87 7.84
N ILE A 14 -13.39 14.62 7.94
CA ILE A 14 -12.26 14.21 8.80
C ILE A 14 -12.60 14.42 10.28
N ILE A 15 -13.31 15.50 10.65
CA ILE A 15 -13.64 15.76 12.07
C ILE A 15 -14.73 14.80 12.60
N ALA A 16 -15.70 14.39 11.78
CA ALA A 16 -16.70 13.38 12.18
C ALA A 16 -16.07 11.99 12.42
N VAL A 17 -14.99 11.66 11.71
CA VAL A 17 -14.20 10.45 11.98
C VAL A 17 -13.29 10.63 13.20
N SER A 18 -12.89 11.87 13.53
CA SER A 18 -11.86 12.14 14.55
C SER A 18 -12.32 12.24 16.00
N PHE A 19 -13.62 12.25 16.31
CA PHE A 19 -14.08 12.29 17.72
C PHE A 19 -14.95 11.10 18.16
N GLY A 20 -15.34 10.23 17.23
CA GLY A 20 -16.12 9.02 17.53
C GLY A 20 -15.31 7.72 17.57
N GLN A 21 -14.15 7.63 16.89
CA GLN A 21 -13.41 6.37 16.74
C GLN A 21 -11.88 6.49 16.93
N CYS A 22 -11.35 7.61 17.42
CA CYS A 22 -9.90 7.76 17.67
C CYS A 22 -9.44 7.48 19.11
N LYS A 23 -10.30 6.90 19.96
CA LYS A 23 -9.86 6.29 21.24
C LYS A 23 -9.71 4.78 21.19
N GLU A 24 -10.44 4.09 20.30
CA GLU A 24 -10.38 2.63 20.18
C GLU A 24 -9.27 2.13 19.25
N ALA A 25 -8.80 2.94 18.29
CA ALA A 25 -7.69 2.54 17.41
C ALA A 25 -6.37 2.27 18.17
N ASN A 26 -6.11 2.97 19.28
CA ASN A 26 -4.90 2.77 20.10
C ASN A 26 -4.99 1.58 21.08
N GLU A 27 -6.19 1.05 21.34
CA GLU A 27 -6.38 -0.18 22.13
C GLU A 27 -6.44 -1.41 21.20
N ILE A 28 -7.00 -1.29 19.98
CA ILE A 28 -6.94 -2.33 18.94
C ILE A 28 -5.48 -2.56 18.46
N LEU A 29 -4.64 -1.52 18.49
CA LEU A 29 -3.20 -1.63 18.20
C LEU A 29 -2.39 -2.31 19.33
N LYS A 30 -3.01 -2.59 20.49
CA LYS A 30 -2.40 -3.39 21.59
C LYS A 30 -2.85 -4.85 21.58
N LEU A 31 -3.67 -5.26 20.62
CA LEU A 31 -3.88 -6.69 20.38
C LEU A 31 -2.53 -7.31 20.01
N PRO A 32 -2.25 -8.57 20.38
CA PRO A 32 -0.93 -9.17 20.25
C PRO A 32 -0.62 -9.41 18.77
N PHE A 33 -0.25 -8.36 18.06
CA PHE A 33 0.48 -8.41 16.81
C PHE A 33 1.95 -8.69 17.15
N ASP A 34 2.17 -9.82 17.80
CA ASP A 34 3.50 -10.44 17.89
C ASP A 34 3.88 -11.07 16.53
N ASN A 35 3.03 -10.90 15.51
CA ASN A 35 3.30 -11.22 14.12
C ASN A 35 3.32 -9.90 13.33
N GLU A 36 4.50 -9.53 12.86
CA GLU A 36 4.73 -8.47 11.87
C GLU A 36 3.68 -8.54 10.75
N VAL A 37 3.00 -7.42 10.45
CA VAL A 37 2.03 -7.36 9.36
C VAL A 37 2.80 -7.63 8.05
N PRO A 38 2.44 -8.69 7.29
CA PRO A 38 3.24 -9.08 6.14
C PRO A 38 3.20 -8.00 5.05
N THR A 39 4.37 -7.70 4.50
CA THR A 39 4.50 -6.75 3.38
C THR A 39 3.96 -7.37 2.09
N ALA A 40 3.72 -6.55 1.07
CA ALA A 40 3.34 -7.08 -0.24
C ALA A 40 4.42 -8.03 -0.80
N THR A 41 5.70 -7.69 -0.62
CA THR A 41 6.83 -8.57 -0.96
C THR A 41 6.73 -9.93 -0.25
N ASP A 42 6.44 -9.96 1.07
CA ASP A 42 6.30 -11.22 1.81
C ASP A 42 5.14 -12.08 1.27
N ILE A 43 3.99 -11.45 1.01
CA ILE A 43 2.81 -12.12 0.44
C ILE A 43 3.14 -12.73 -0.91
N VAL A 44 3.81 -11.97 -1.78
CA VAL A 44 4.15 -12.38 -3.15
C VAL A 44 5.21 -13.49 -3.15
N GLN A 45 6.25 -13.38 -2.33
CA GLN A 45 7.29 -14.40 -2.20
C GLN A 45 6.70 -15.71 -1.64
N LYS A 46 5.82 -15.62 -0.64
CA LYS A 46 5.08 -16.79 -0.11
C LYS A 46 4.20 -17.45 -1.16
N ALA A 47 3.68 -16.69 -2.12
CA ALA A 47 2.94 -17.22 -3.27
C ALA A 47 3.84 -17.82 -4.36
N GLY A 48 5.18 -17.76 -4.22
CA GLY A 48 6.14 -18.37 -5.14
C GLY A 48 6.55 -17.49 -6.32
N TYR A 49 6.39 -16.17 -6.22
CA TYR A 49 6.79 -15.20 -7.24
C TYR A 49 8.06 -14.45 -6.80
N PRO A 50 9.01 -14.20 -7.71
CA PRO A 50 10.16 -13.36 -7.41
C PRO A 50 9.72 -11.90 -7.22
N ALA A 51 10.06 -11.33 -6.07
CA ALA A 51 9.71 -9.96 -5.72
C ALA A 51 10.85 -9.23 -4.99
N GLU A 52 10.91 -7.92 -5.22
CA GLU A 52 11.91 -6.98 -4.72
C GLU A 52 11.19 -5.83 -3.99
N SER A 53 11.87 -5.26 -2.99
CA SER A 53 11.44 -4.03 -2.31
C SER A 53 12.50 -2.96 -2.51
N HIS A 54 12.07 -1.75 -2.89
CA HIS A 54 12.94 -0.61 -3.14
C HIS A 54 12.52 0.57 -2.29
N GLU A 55 13.49 1.33 -1.79
CA GLU A 55 13.25 2.62 -1.15
C GLU A 55 13.54 3.74 -2.14
N VAL A 56 12.56 4.61 -2.34
CA VAL A 56 12.65 5.77 -3.22
C VAL A 56 12.50 7.04 -2.39
N VAL A 57 13.49 7.90 -2.46
CA VAL A 57 13.48 9.20 -1.78
C VAL A 57 12.94 10.25 -2.74
N THR A 58 11.84 10.88 -2.36
CA THR A 58 11.23 11.99 -3.08
C THR A 58 12.03 13.29 -2.93
N GLN A 59 11.79 14.27 -3.79
CA GLN A 59 12.53 15.55 -3.78
C GLN A 59 12.34 16.33 -2.47
N ASP A 60 11.19 16.17 -1.81
CA ASP A 60 10.83 16.78 -0.53
C ASP A 60 11.17 15.90 0.68
N GLY A 61 11.84 14.76 0.47
CA GLY A 61 12.49 13.97 1.53
C GLY A 61 11.66 12.82 2.11
N TYR A 62 10.49 12.51 1.56
CA TYR A 62 9.74 11.30 1.94
C TYR A 62 10.43 10.04 1.37
N ILE A 63 10.55 9.01 2.21
CA ILE A 63 11.04 7.68 1.85
C ILE A 63 9.83 6.79 1.55
N LEU A 64 9.68 6.40 0.29
CA LEU A 64 8.61 5.53 -0.19
C LEU A 64 9.14 4.11 -0.38
N ARG A 65 8.46 3.13 0.19
CA ARG A 65 8.70 1.72 -0.15
C ARG A 65 7.91 1.34 -1.40
N MET A 66 8.58 0.76 -2.39
CA MET A 66 7.98 0.25 -3.62
C MET A 66 8.22 -1.25 -3.74
N ASP A 67 7.15 -2.03 -3.83
CA ASP A 67 7.21 -3.47 -4.06
C ASP A 67 7.13 -3.77 -5.56
N ARG A 68 8.00 -4.66 -6.05
CA ARG A 68 8.07 -5.05 -7.47
C ARG A 68 8.05 -6.55 -7.61
N ILE A 69 7.07 -7.08 -8.35
CA ILE A 69 7.08 -8.47 -8.82
C ILE A 69 7.87 -8.52 -10.14
N THR A 70 8.98 -9.24 -10.18
CA THR A 70 9.88 -9.22 -11.35
C THR A 70 9.50 -10.22 -12.43
N GLY A 71 8.73 -11.24 -12.08
CA GLY A 71 8.26 -12.27 -13.02
C GLY A 71 7.32 -13.29 -12.39
N SER A 72 7.00 -14.32 -13.17
CA SER A 72 6.27 -15.53 -12.76
C SER A 72 6.96 -16.76 -13.35
N LYS A 73 6.39 -17.95 -13.12
CA LYS A 73 6.88 -19.20 -13.73
C LYS A 73 6.72 -19.19 -15.26
N GLU A 74 5.63 -18.60 -15.75
CA GLU A 74 5.28 -18.52 -17.17
C GLU A 74 5.95 -17.33 -17.86
N SER A 75 6.26 -16.27 -17.10
CA SER A 75 6.93 -15.08 -17.60
C SER A 75 8.09 -14.69 -16.65
N PRO A 76 9.26 -15.33 -16.79
CA PRO A 76 10.42 -15.10 -15.93
C PRO A 76 10.91 -13.65 -15.94
N PRO A 77 11.72 -13.24 -14.95
CA PRO A 77 12.38 -11.93 -14.94
C PRO A 77 13.24 -11.70 -16.19
N SER A 78 13.18 -10.48 -16.74
CA SER A 78 13.97 -10.07 -17.91
C SER A 78 14.28 -8.58 -17.85
N VAL A 79 15.45 -8.18 -18.36
CA VAL A 79 15.98 -6.80 -18.30
C VAL A 79 15.07 -5.80 -19.04
N ASN A 80 14.42 -6.23 -20.12
CA ASN A 80 13.57 -5.37 -20.96
C ASN A 80 12.07 -5.69 -20.83
N LYS A 81 11.66 -6.30 -19.71
CA LYS A 81 10.25 -6.58 -19.47
C LYS A 81 9.48 -5.26 -19.27
N PRO A 82 8.36 -5.03 -19.99
CA PRO A 82 7.55 -3.84 -19.80
C PRO A 82 7.13 -3.68 -18.34
N ALA A 83 7.30 -2.48 -17.80
CA ALA A 83 6.91 -2.15 -16.43
C ALA A 83 5.46 -1.67 -16.38
N VAL A 84 4.74 -2.09 -15.33
CA VAL A 84 3.40 -1.59 -15.00
C VAL A 84 3.43 -1.05 -13.58
N LEU A 85 2.93 0.18 -13.39
CA LEU A 85 2.82 0.81 -12.09
C LEU A 85 1.37 0.73 -11.60
N LEU A 86 1.18 0.17 -10.41
CA LEU A 86 -0.11 0.12 -9.73
C LEU A 86 -0.07 1.06 -8.53
N ILE A 87 -1.02 1.98 -8.45
CA ILE A 87 -1.12 2.98 -7.39
C ILE A 87 -2.44 2.75 -6.66
N HIS A 88 -2.35 2.50 -5.35
CA HIS A 88 -3.50 2.27 -4.49
C HIS A 88 -4.35 3.54 -4.30
N GLY A 89 -5.54 3.37 -3.72
CA GLY A 89 -6.47 4.48 -3.42
C GLY A 89 -6.11 5.25 -2.16
N ILE A 90 -7.03 6.14 -1.75
CA ILE A 90 -6.95 6.83 -0.47
C ILE A 90 -7.15 5.84 0.68
N LEU A 91 -6.36 5.96 1.76
CA LEU A 91 -6.37 5.05 2.93
C LEU A 91 -6.06 3.58 2.59
N ASP A 92 -5.14 3.35 1.65
CA ASP A 92 -4.79 2.03 1.12
C ASP A 92 -3.26 1.87 0.98
N ALA A 93 -2.76 0.68 0.62
CA ALA A 93 -1.34 0.35 0.46
C ALA A 93 -1.08 -0.73 -0.61
N SER A 94 0.19 -1.02 -0.92
CA SER A 94 0.59 -2.01 -1.94
C SER A 94 0.03 -3.44 -1.76
N PRO A 95 -0.21 -3.98 -0.54
CA PRO A 95 -0.72 -5.35 -0.38
C PRO A 95 -2.10 -5.57 -1.02
N THR A 96 -2.91 -4.53 -1.20
CA THR A 96 -4.26 -4.64 -1.79
C THR A 96 -4.27 -5.32 -3.15
N TRP A 97 -3.21 -5.15 -3.95
CA TRP A 97 -3.11 -5.77 -5.28
C TRP A 97 -2.83 -7.27 -5.24
N VAL A 98 -2.35 -7.81 -4.11
CA VAL A 98 -1.80 -9.16 -4.02
C VAL A 98 -2.41 -10.02 -2.90
N VAL A 99 -3.13 -9.41 -1.96
CA VAL A 99 -3.65 -10.06 -0.75
C VAL A 99 -4.60 -11.23 -1.03
N THR A 100 -5.32 -11.20 -2.16
CA THR A 100 -6.25 -12.27 -2.56
C THR A 100 -5.52 -13.54 -3.01
N GLY A 101 -4.28 -13.39 -3.50
CA GLY A 101 -3.46 -14.47 -4.04
C GLY A 101 -3.79 -14.85 -5.50
N PRO A 102 -2.96 -15.71 -6.12
CA PRO A 102 -3.05 -16.03 -7.54
C PRO A 102 -4.38 -16.71 -7.92
N GLY A 103 -4.99 -16.27 -9.02
CA GLY A 103 -6.23 -16.86 -9.55
C GLY A 103 -7.48 -16.60 -8.71
N LYS A 104 -7.39 -15.69 -7.73
CA LYS A 104 -8.50 -15.31 -6.82
C LYS A 104 -8.88 -13.83 -6.90
N GLY A 105 -8.32 -13.11 -7.88
CA GLY A 105 -8.75 -11.76 -8.26
C GLY A 105 -10.06 -11.79 -9.05
N LEU A 106 -10.68 -10.61 -9.22
CA LEU A 106 -11.93 -10.40 -9.98
C LEU A 106 -11.84 -10.89 -11.43
#